data_AF-A0A3P7LQD6-F1
#
_entry.id   AF-A0A3P7LQD6-F1
#
_cell.length_a   1.000
_cell.length_b   1.000
_cell.length_c   1.000
_cell.angle_alpha   90.00
_cell.angle_beta   90.00
_cell.angle_gamma   90.00
#
_symmetry.space_group_name_H-M   'P 1'
#
loop_
_entity.id
_entity.type
_entity.pdbx_description
1 polymer ?
#
loop_
_entity_poly.entity_id
_entity_poly.type
_entity_poly.pdbx_seq_one_letter_code
_entity_poly.pdbx_strand_id
1 'polypeptide(L)'
;MDAVSELQHLESFLVDEHERDKTKIENLYECVQYAGAIVPRLYLLITIGVVYIKCGEDTRRNILSDLVEMCRGVQHPLRGLFLRNYLLQSTRTLLPDNPDLTTTEVNDLPESDKEPRECDGTVSDAIHFVLVNFAEMNKLWVRMQHQGPSREREKREKDRMELRILVGTNLVRLSQLENLTEEMYVKEVLPSILEQVVSCRDHISQVSEIFVTYMFSSLLPNLSF
;
A
#
# COMPACT_ATOMS: atom_id res chain seq x y z
N MET A 1 4.51 -2.90 -19.72
CA MET A 1 5.18 -1.79 -19.01
C MET A 1 4.65 -0.44 -19.47
N ASP A 2 4.17 -0.36 -20.70
CA ASP A 2 3.79 0.89 -21.38
C ASP A 2 2.78 1.74 -20.60
N ALA A 3 1.64 1.16 -20.18
CA ALA A 3 0.59 1.94 -19.50
C ALA A 3 1.01 2.56 -18.15
N VAL A 4 1.90 1.91 -17.38
CA VAL A 4 2.37 2.45 -16.10
C VAL A 4 3.31 3.64 -16.34
N SER A 5 4.15 3.56 -17.38
CA SER A 5 5.02 4.67 -17.78
C SER A 5 4.21 5.89 -18.20
N GLU A 6 3.13 5.70 -18.97
CA GLU A 6 2.26 6.81 -19.36
C GLU A 6 1.54 7.44 -18.16
N LEU A 7 1.15 6.64 -17.16
CA LEU A 7 0.58 7.17 -15.92
C LEU A 7 1.61 7.95 -15.10
N GLN A 8 2.89 7.56 -15.12
CA GLN A 8 3.97 8.32 -14.48
C GLN A 8 4.23 9.65 -15.21
N HIS A 9 4.17 9.66 -16.54
CA HIS A 9 4.24 10.91 -17.30
C HIS A 9 3.06 11.84 -16.97
N LEU A 10 1.85 11.29 -16.85
CA LEU A 10 0.66 12.04 -16.44
C LEU A 10 0.83 12.61 -15.02
N GLU A 11 1.34 11.82 -14.09
CA GLU A 11 1.64 12.26 -12.72
C GLU A 11 2.58 13.47 -12.71
N SER A 12 3.73 13.37 -13.39
CA SER A 12 4.69 14.46 -13.46
C SER A 12 4.11 15.71 -14.12
N PHE A 13 3.37 15.55 -15.22
CA PHE A 13 2.71 16.66 -15.90
C PHE A 13 1.72 17.39 -14.99
N LEU A 14 0.93 16.66 -14.19
CA LEU A 14 -0.05 17.26 -13.30
C LEU A 14 0.64 18.00 -12.14
N VAL A 15 1.71 17.46 -11.58
CA VAL A 15 2.50 18.19 -10.56
C VAL A 15 3.03 19.50 -11.13
N ASP A 16 3.61 19.49 -12.33
CA ASP A 16 4.13 20.70 -13.00
C ASP A 16 3.02 21.72 -13.31
N GLU A 17 1.82 21.27 -13.72
CA GLU A 17 0.69 22.17 -13.96
C GLU A 17 0.12 22.76 -12.67
N HIS A 18 0.17 22.02 -11.55
CA HIS A 18 -0.22 22.55 -10.24
C HIS A 18 0.64 23.75 -9.83
N GLU A 19 1.95 23.64 -10.06
CA GLU A 19 2.91 24.71 -9.73
C GLU A 19 2.62 25.99 -10.54
N ARG A 20 2.07 25.84 -11.73
CA ARG A 20 1.68 26.97 -12.60
C ARG A 20 0.33 27.55 -12.21
N ASP A 21 -0.65 26.69 -11.95
CA ASP A 21 -2.02 27.08 -11.65
C ASP A 21 -2.66 26.08 -10.68
N LYS A 22 -2.75 26.49 -9.42
CA LYS A 22 -3.30 25.66 -8.33
C LYS A 22 -4.76 25.25 -8.57
N THR A 23 -5.54 26.10 -9.25
CA THR A 23 -6.99 25.91 -9.42
C THR A 23 -7.34 24.77 -10.37
N LYS A 24 -6.40 24.33 -11.21
CA LYS A 24 -6.67 23.29 -12.22
C LYS A 24 -6.80 21.88 -11.65
N ILE A 25 -6.28 21.65 -10.44
CA ILE A 25 -6.28 20.33 -9.80
C ILE A 25 -7.44 20.17 -8.84
N GLU A 26 -8.10 21.27 -8.47
CA GLU A 26 -9.32 21.29 -7.68
C GLU A 26 -10.36 20.35 -8.33
N ASN A 27 -10.90 19.43 -7.53
CA ASN A 27 -11.90 18.43 -7.94
C ASN A 27 -11.44 17.33 -8.90
N LEU A 28 -10.16 17.26 -9.33
CA LEU A 28 -9.69 16.15 -10.15
C LEU A 28 -9.89 14.79 -9.46
N TYR A 29 -9.73 14.73 -8.13
CA TYR A 29 -9.95 13.51 -7.35
C TYR A 29 -11.40 13.00 -7.42
N GLU A 30 -12.37 13.92 -7.51
CA GLU A 30 -13.78 13.58 -7.74
C GLU A 30 -14.03 13.23 -9.22
N CYS A 31 -13.45 14.03 -10.13
CA CYS A 31 -13.65 13.88 -11.59
C CYS A 31 -13.29 12.48 -12.08
N VAL A 32 -12.17 11.92 -11.62
CA VAL A 32 -11.74 10.58 -12.05
C VAL A 32 -12.69 9.47 -11.59
N GLN A 33 -13.50 9.71 -10.55
CA GLN A 33 -14.44 8.71 -10.03
C GLN A 33 -15.65 8.49 -10.95
N TYR A 34 -15.95 9.44 -11.84
CA TYR A 34 -16.99 9.31 -12.86
C TYR A 34 -16.65 8.28 -13.95
N ALA A 35 -15.40 7.79 -14.01
CA ALA A 35 -15.03 6.72 -14.93
C ALA A 35 -15.83 5.42 -14.62
N GLY A 36 -16.66 4.98 -15.57
CA GLY A 36 -17.56 3.84 -15.37
C GLY A 36 -16.88 2.48 -15.22
N ALA A 37 -15.68 2.31 -15.78
CA ALA A 37 -14.90 1.08 -15.64
C ALA A 37 -14.01 1.14 -14.39
N ILE A 38 -14.21 0.21 -13.46
CA ILE A 38 -13.54 0.23 -12.14
C ILE A 38 -12.02 0.15 -12.21
N VAL A 39 -11.44 -0.64 -13.14
CA VAL A 39 -9.99 -0.81 -13.22
C VAL A 39 -9.33 0.50 -13.69
N PRO A 40 -9.67 1.09 -14.85
CA PRO A 40 -9.15 2.39 -15.24
C PRO A 40 -9.38 3.48 -14.20
N ARG A 41 -10.58 3.51 -13.59
CA ARG A 41 -10.93 4.45 -12.52
C ARG A 41 -9.92 4.39 -11.38
N LEU A 42 -9.62 3.20 -10.85
CA LEU A 42 -8.72 3.07 -9.71
C LEU A 42 -7.26 3.35 -10.06
N TYR A 43 -6.80 3.03 -11.27
CA TYR A 43 -5.46 3.43 -11.71
C TYR A 43 -5.33 4.96 -11.74
N LEU A 44 -6.32 5.65 -12.34
CA LEU A 44 -6.35 7.12 -12.36
C LEU A 44 -6.49 7.70 -10.94
N LEU A 45 -7.36 7.13 -10.11
CA LEU A 45 -7.56 7.58 -8.73
C LEU A 45 -6.26 7.48 -7.90
N ILE A 46 -5.48 6.41 -8.06
CA ILE A 46 -4.17 6.27 -7.42
C ILE A 46 -3.20 7.35 -7.94
N THR A 47 -3.13 7.57 -9.25
CA THR A 47 -2.26 8.60 -9.84
C THR A 47 -2.61 9.98 -9.31
N ILE A 48 -3.89 10.36 -9.32
CA ILE A 48 -4.35 11.66 -8.83
C ILE A 48 -4.19 11.77 -7.31
N GLY A 49 -4.44 10.70 -6.56
CA GLY A 49 -4.21 10.70 -5.10
C GLY A 49 -2.75 10.96 -4.74
N VAL A 50 -1.81 10.39 -5.50
CA VAL A 50 -0.38 10.68 -5.35
C VAL A 50 -0.05 12.15 -5.65
N VAL A 51 -0.65 12.71 -6.70
CA VAL A 51 -0.52 14.14 -7.01
C VAL A 51 -1.07 15.01 -5.88
N TYR A 52 -2.25 14.69 -5.35
CA TYR A 52 -2.87 15.43 -4.24
C TYR A 52 -2.00 15.43 -2.98
N ILE A 53 -1.39 14.29 -2.64
CA ILE A 53 -0.42 14.19 -1.54
C ILE A 53 0.79 15.11 -1.79
N LYS A 54 1.33 15.12 -3.02
CA LYS A 54 2.51 15.92 -3.37
C LYS A 54 2.22 17.42 -3.38
N CYS A 55 1.03 17.81 -3.82
CA CYS A 55 0.56 19.19 -3.87
C CYS A 55 0.10 19.71 -2.50
N GLY A 56 -0.16 18.82 -1.54
CA GLY A 56 -0.60 19.19 -0.20
C GLY A 56 -2.08 19.61 -0.12
N GLU A 57 -2.91 19.07 -1.01
CA GLU A 57 -4.35 19.38 -1.08
C GLU A 57 -5.17 18.64 0.01
N ASP A 58 -4.72 17.47 0.44
CA ASP A 58 -5.30 16.70 1.56
C ASP A 58 -4.19 15.88 2.24
N THR A 59 -4.45 15.41 3.46
CA THR A 59 -3.51 14.65 4.28
C THR A 59 -3.19 13.29 3.67
N ARG A 60 -1.94 12.83 3.84
CA ARG A 60 -1.54 11.48 3.41
C ARG A 60 -2.41 10.41 4.05
N ARG A 61 -2.76 10.57 5.32
CA ARG A 61 -3.60 9.61 6.06
C ARG A 61 -4.96 9.41 5.39
N ASN A 62 -5.67 10.49 5.06
CA ASN A 62 -6.99 10.41 4.42
C ASN A 62 -6.90 9.75 3.04
N ILE A 63 -5.99 10.23 2.18
CA ILE A 63 -5.83 9.71 0.82
C ILE A 63 -5.40 8.24 0.82
N LEU A 64 -4.40 7.86 1.62
CA LEU A 64 -3.91 6.49 1.67
C LEU A 64 -4.99 5.52 2.19
N SER A 65 -5.76 5.93 3.20
CA SER A 65 -6.88 5.14 3.73
C SER A 65 -7.98 4.96 2.67
N ASP A 66 -8.38 6.02 1.97
CA ASP A 66 -9.40 5.92 0.91
C ASP A 66 -8.92 5.03 -0.24
N LEU A 67 -7.69 5.22 -0.72
CA LEU A 67 -7.14 4.45 -1.84
C LEU A 67 -7.09 2.94 -1.53
N VAL A 68 -6.68 2.54 -0.32
CA VAL A 68 -6.61 1.12 0.05
C VAL A 68 -8.01 0.49 0.20
N GLU A 69 -8.98 1.26 0.68
CA GLU A 69 -10.39 0.86 0.79
C GLU A 69 -11.05 0.74 -0.58
N MET A 70 -10.88 1.74 -1.45
CA MET A 70 -11.41 1.75 -2.82
C MET A 70 -10.85 0.60 -3.66
N CYS A 71 -9.59 0.21 -3.43
CA CYS A 71 -8.98 -0.97 -4.06
C CYS A 71 -9.67 -2.31 -3.70
N ARG A 72 -10.52 -2.37 -2.66
CA ARG A 72 -11.35 -3.56 -2.36
C ARG A 72 -12.39 -3.84 -3.45
N GLY A 73 -12.73 -2.86 -4.29
CA GLY A 73 -13.67 -3.04 -5.39
C GLY A 73 -13.19 -4.02 -6.48
N VAL A 74 -11.88 -4.32 -6.56
CA VAL A 74 -11.34 -5.25 -7.56
C VAL A 74 -11.02 -6.61 -6.94
N GLN A 75 -11.97 -7.53 -7.06
CA GLN A 75 -11.88 -8.89 -6.50
C GLN A 75 -11.28 -9.94 -7.48
N HIS A 76 -11.00 -9.54 -8.73
CA HIS A 76 -10.35 -10.43 -9.69
C HIS A 76 -8.87 -10.61 -9.32
N PRO A 77 -8.37 -11.84 -9.06
CA PRO A 77 -7.02 -12.06 -8.51
C PRO A 77 -5.89 -11.38 -9.25
N LEU A 78 -5.75 -11.64 -10.56
CA LEU A 78 -4.65 -11.07 -11.34
C LEU A 78 -4.71 -9.53 -11.40
N ARG A 79 -5.88 -8.98 -11.78
CA ARG A 79 -6.09 -7.52 -11.87
C ARG A 79 -5.91 -6.82 -10.53
N GLY A 80 -6.42 -7.41 -9.44
CA GLY A 80 -6.30 -6.87 -8.11
C GLY A 80 -4.87 -6.90 -7.58
N LEU A 81 -4.10 -7.97 -7.84
CA LEU A 81 -2.68 -8.04 -7.50
C LEU A 81 -1.86 -6.95 -8.19
N PHE A 82 -2.06 -6.75 -9.49
CA PHE A 82 -1.34 -5.70 -10.22
C PHE A 82 -1.77 -4.28 -9.83
N LEU A 83 -3.06 -4.06 -9.56
CA LEU A 83 -3.55 -2.76 -9.08
C LEU A 83 -2.97 -2.42 -7.70
N ARG A 84 -2.99 -3.38 -6.77
CA ARG A 84 -2.46 -3.20 -5.41
C ARG A 84 -0.94 -3.07 -5.38
N ASN A 85 -0.24 -3.76 -6.29
CA ASN A 85 1.18 -3.55 -6.49
C ASN A 85 1.47 -2.15 -7.07
N TYR A 86 0.65 -1.67 -8.00
CA TYR A 86 0.77 -0.29 -8.50
C TYR A 86 0.57 0.71 -7.38
N LEU A 87 -0.48 0.56 -6.55
CA LEU A 87 -0.70 1.38 -5.35
C LEU A 87 0.56 1.43 -4.46
N LEU A 88 1.11 0.28 -4.09
CA LEU A 88 2.29 0.18 -3.23
C LEU A 88 3.56 0.80 -3.86
N GLN A 89 3.68 0.76 -5.19
CA GLN A 89 4.79 1.38 -5.91
C GLN A 89 4.65 2.90 -5.96
N SER A 90 3.45 3.40 -6.28
CA SER A 90 3.19 4.84 -6.41
C SER A 90 3.24 5.57 -5.06
N THR A 91 2.90 4.89 -3.95
CA THR A 91 2.94 5.50 -2.61
C THR A 91 4.29 5.32 -1.90
N ARG A 92 5.31 4.74 -2.55
CA ARG A 92 6.61 4.39 -1.94
C ARG A 92 7.23 5.51 -1.12
N THR A 93 7.31 6.71 -1.69
CA THR A 93 8.02 7.86 -1.11
C THR A 93 7.09 8.76 -0.32
N LEU A 94 5.84 8.34 -0.12
CA LEU A 94 4.74 9.16 0.39
C LEU A 94 4.09 8.55 1.64
N LEU A 95 4.61 7.42 2.12
CA LEU A 95 4.13 6.83 3.36
C LEU A 95 4.54 7.74 4.53
N PRO A 96 3.63 8.02 5.47
CA PRO A 96 3.99 8.72 6.69
C PRO A 96 4.95 7.86 7.51
N ASP A 97 6.06 8.47 7.93
CA ASP A 97 7.07 7.82 8.76
C ASP A 97 7.41 8.73 9.95
N ASN A 98 6.42 9.46 10.48
CA ASN A 98 6.60 10.22 11.71
C ASN A 98 6.33 9.31 12.91
N PRO A 99 7.08 9.43 14.01
CA PRO A 99 6.78 8.68 15.23
C PRO A 99 5.39 9.05 15.75
N ASP A 100 4.74 8.10 16.42
CA ASP A 100 3.49 8.37 17.11
C ASP A 100 3.76 9.39 18.22
N LEU A 101 3.27 10.62 18.05
CA LEU A 101 3.27 11.62 19.12
C LEU A 101 2.42 11.09 20.26
N THR A 102 3.06 10.64 21.34
CA THR A 102 2.34 10.24 22.55
C THR A 102 1.63 11.47 23.13
N THR A 103 0.45 11.26 23.71
CA THR A 103 -0.37 12.31 24.38
C THR A 103 0.39 13.16 25.41
N THR A 104 1.58 12.71 25.84
CA THR A 104 2.46 13.41 26.77
C THR A 104 3.23 14.55 26.09
N GLU A 105 3.68 14.37 24.84
CA GLU A 105 4.48 15.36 24.10
C GLU A 105 3.64 16.51 23.52
N VAL A 106 2.33 16.31 23.41
CA VAL A 106 1.36 17.33 23.00
C VAL A 106 1.27 18.47 24.03
N ASN A 107 1.62 18.21 25.29
CA ASN A 107 1.55 19.20 26.36
C ASN A 107 2.78 20.12 26.46
N ASP A 108 3.90 19.75 25.84
CA ASP A 108 5.18 20.50 25.89
C ASP A 108 5.48 21.32 24.61
N LEU A 109 4.54 21.32 23.64
CA LEU A 109 4.67 22.09 22.40
C LEU A 109 4.22 23.56 22.59
N PRO A 110 4.94 24.54 22.03
CA PRO A 110 4.60 25.96 22.14
C PRO A 110 3.23 26.28 21.52
N GLU A 111 2.48 27.21 22.13
CA GLU A 111 1.09 27.53 21.75
C GLU A 111 0.90 28.02 20.30
N SER A 112 1.98 28.34 19.58
CA SER A 112 1.96 28.75 18.17
C SER A 112 1.77 27.60 17.17
N ASP A 113 1.96 26.34 17.59
CA ASP A 113 1.69 25.14 16.77
C ASP A 113 0.34 24.49 17.14
N LYS A 114 -0.54 25.20 17.85
CA LYS A 114 -1.90 24.77 18.25
C LYS A 114 -2.97 24.96 17.16
N GLU A 115 -2.61 25.37 15.95
CA GLU A 115 -3.50 25.02 14.83
C GLU A 115 -3.38 23.50 14.66
N PRO A 116 -4.48 22.73 14.67
CA PRO A 116 -4.38 21.32 14.37
C PRO A 116 -3.92 21.25 12.92
N ARG A 117 -2.60 21.18 12.68
CA ARG A 117 -2.10 20.60 11.44
C ARG A 117 -2.75 19.24 11.42
N GLU A 118 -3.78 19.08 10.59
CA GLU A 118 -4.47 17.82 10.43
C GLU A 118 -3.38 16.77 10.30
N CYS A 119 -3.35 15.83 11.26
CA CYS A 119 -2.23 14.92 11.41
C CYS A 119 -1.99 14.24 10.06
N ASP A 120 -0.87 14.55 9.41
CA ASP A 120 -0.49 14.10 8.06
C ASP A 120 -0.13 12.59 8.03
N GLY A 121 -0.55 11.87 9.06
CA GLY A 121 -0.30 10.46 9.30
C GLY A 121 0.96 10.21 10.12
N THR A 122 0.94 9.10 10.83
CA THR A 122 2.09 8.56 11.56
C THR A 122 2.57 7.25 10.94
N VAL A 123 3.70 6.72 11.43
CA VAL A 123 4.20 5.41 11.04
C VAL A 123 3.17 4.30 11.29
N SER A 124 2.29 4.44 12.28
CA SER A 124 1.16 3.54 12.52
C SER A 124 0.16 3.51 11.36
N ASP A 125 -0.14 4.66 10.75
CA ASP A 125 -1.00 4.72 9.57
C ASP A 125 -0.35 4.03 8.36
N ALA A 126 0.97 4.20 8.17
CA ALA A 126 1.71 3.50 7.12
C ALA A 126 1.74 1.99 7.35
N ILE A 127 1.96 1.53 8.58
CA ILE A 127 1.92 0.11 8.95
C ILE A 127 0.54 -0.46 8.65
N HIS A 128 -0.53 0.21 9.10
CA HIS A 128 -1.90 -0.21 8.84
C HIS A 128 -2.19 -0.31 7.33
N PHE A 129 -1.85 0.72 6.56
CA PHE A 129 -2.01 0.76 5.11
C PHE A 129 -1.33 -0.45 4.43
N VAL A 130 -0.07 -0.71 4.76
CA VAL A 130 0.69 -1.81 4.14
C VAL A 130 0.15 -3.17 4.57
N LEU A 131 -0.25 -3.35 5.84
CA LEU A 131 -0.83 -4.60 6.33
C LEU A 131 -2.18 -4.92 5.71
N VAL A 132 -3.07 -3.92 5.55
CA VAL A 132 -4.35 -4.09 4.85
C VAL A 132 -4.11 -4.48 3.39
N ASN A 133 -3.18 -3.79 2.71
CA ASN A 133 -2.86 -4.11 1.33
C ASN A 133 -2.28 -5.52 1.19
N PHE A 134 -1.36 -5.89 2.09
CA PHE A 134 -0.77 -7.21 2.18
C PHE A 134 -1.82 -8.32 2.37
N ALA A 135 -2.73 -8.16 3.33
CA ALA A 135 -3.78 -9.14 3.61
C ALA A 135 -4.69 -9.34 2.39
N GLU A 136 -5.11 -8.26 1.72
CA GLU A 136 -5.95 -8.35 0.52
C GLU A 136 -5.20 -8.97 -0.67
N MET A 137 -3.92 -8.62 -0.87
CA MET A 137 -3.09 -9.26 -1.91
C MET A 137 -2.90 -10.75 -1.65
N ASN A 138 -2.66 -11.14 -0.39
CA ASN A 138 -2.53 -12.54 -0.01
C ASN A 138 -3.84 -13.32 -0.26
N LYS A 139 -5.00 -12.76 0.10
CA LYS A 139 -6.32 -13.35 -0.21
C LYS A 139 -6.51 -13.56 -1.72
N LEU A 140 -6.17 -12.56 -2.55
CA LEU A 140 -6.26 -12.65 -4.00
C LEU A 140 -5.32 -13.73 -4.54
N TRP A 141 -4.08 -13.78 -4.05
CA TRP A 141 -3.09 -14.77 -4.45
C TRP A 141 -3.47 -16.20 -4.09
N VAL A 142 -4.06 -16.44 -2.91
CA VAL A 142 -4.63 -17.75 -2.53
C VAL A 142 -5.85 -18.09 -3.39
N ARG A 143 -6.70 -17.12 -3.71
CA ARG A 143 -7.86 -17.32 -4.59
C ARG A 143 -7.46 -17.82 -5.98
N MET A 144 -6.28 -17.45 -6.48
CA MET A 144 -5.76 -17.95 -7.77
C MET A 144 -5.68 -19.48 -7.81
N GLN A 145 -5.44 -20.16 -6.69
CA GLN A 145 -5.35 -21.63 -6.65
C GLN A 145 -6.63 -22.31 -7.16
N HIS A 146 -7.77 -21.69 -6.87
CA HIS A 146 -9.11 -22.24 -7.07
C HIS A 146 -9.79 -21.72 -8.34
N GLN A 147 -9.14 -20.83 -9.10
CA GLN A 147 -9.73 -20.31 -10.33
C GLN A 147 -9.53 -21.26 -11.52
N GLY A 148 -10.57 -21.46 -12.32
CA GLY A 148 -10.47 -22.20 -13.57
C GLY A 148 -10.43 -23.74 -13.43
N PRO A 149 -10.32 -24.46 -14.56
CA PRO A 149 -10.44 -25.91 -14.62
C PRO A 149 -9.31 -26.65 -13.89
N SER A 150 -9.57 -27.83 -13.32
CA SER A 150 -8.56 -28.62 -12.61
C SER A 150 -7.35 -29.01 -13.47
N ARG A 151 -7.52 -29.15 -14.79
CA ARG A 151 -6.45 -29.50 -15.73
C ARG A 151 -5.38 -28.41 -15.89
N GLU A 152 -5.70 -27.17 -15.54
CA GLU A 152 -4.78 -26.02 -15.60
C GLU A 152 -4.07 -25.76 -14.25
N ARG A 153 -4.20 -26.67 -13.28
CA ARG A 153 -3.65 -26.50 -11.93
C ARG A 153 -2.14 -26.22 -11.95
N GLU A 154 -1.37 -27.00 -12.70
CA GLU A 154 0.09 -26.83 -12.77
C GLU A 154 0.49 -25.46 -13.35
N LYS A 155 -0.21 -24.99 -14.39
CA LYS A 155 -0.02 -23.65 -14.94
C LYS A 155 -0.29 -22.58 -13.88
N ARG A 156 -1.38 -22.71 -13.11
CA ARG A 156 -1.71 -21.77 -12.04
C ARG A 156 -0.69 -21.77 -10.92
N GLU A 157 -0.18 -22.93 -10.53
CA GLU A 157 0.86 -23.04 -9.51
C GLU A 157 2.14 -22.33 -9.97
N LYS A 158 2.50 -22.45 -11.26
CA LYS A 158 3.60 -21.68 -11.86
C LYS A 158 3.33 -20.17 -11.87
N ASP A 159 2.16 -19.73 -12.36
CA ASP A 159 1.79 -18.32 -12.39
C ASP A 159 1.78 -17.71 -10.96
N ARG A 160 1.28 -18.46 -9.97
CA ARG A 160 1.30 -18.06 -8.56
C ARG A 160 2.72 -17.92 -8.03
N MET A 161 3.62 -18.83 -8.42
CA MET A 161 5.03 -18.77 -8.02
C MET A 161 5.73 -17.52 -8.59
N GLU A 162 5.38 -17.11 -9.81
CA GLU A 162 5.90 -15.87 -10.41
C GLU A 162 5.34 -14.63 -9.68
N LEU A 163 4.06 -14.62 -9.33
CA LEU A 163 3.38 -13.48 -8.71
C LEU A 163 3.63 -13.33 -7.19
N ARG A 164 4.26 -14.30 -6.54
CA ARG A 164 4.56 -14.26 -5.09
C ARG A 164 5.36 -13.01 -4.69
N ILE A 165 6.20 -12.51 -5.59
CA ILE A 165 7.01 -11.30 -5.36
C ILE A 165 6.14 -10.05 -5.17
N LEU A 166 4.97 -9.98 -5.81
CA LEU A 166 4.05 -8.85 -5.66
C LEU A 166 3.52 -8.78 -4.22
N VAL A 167 3.19 -9.93 -3.63
CA VAL A 167 2.72 -10.01 -2.25
C VAL A 167 3.87 -9.69 -1.28
N GLY A 168 5.04 -10.29 -1.51
CA GLY A 168 6.23 -10.10 -0.66
C GLY A 168 6.78 -8.66 -0.64
N THR A 169 6.55 -7.88 -1.69
CA THR A 169 6.98 -6.47 -1.76
C THR A 169 6.36 -5.62 -0.65
N ASN A 170 5.19 -5.98 -0.11
CA ASN A 170 4.61 -5.31 1.06
C ASN A 170 5.51 -5.45 2.30
N LEU A 171 6.12 -6.62 2.53
CA LEU A 171 7.00 -6.84 3.67
C LEU A 171 8.30 -6.02 3.54
N VAL A 172 8.83 -5.95 2.32
CA VAL A 172 9.98 -5.08 2.01
C VAL A 172 9.63 -3.61 2.23
N ARG A 173 8.36 -3.21 2.00
CA ARG A 173 7.92 -1.84 2.29
C ARG A 173 7.88 -1.57 3.79
N LEU A 174 7.37 -2.51 4.60
CA LEU A 174 7.37 -2.37 6.06
C LEU A 174 8.80 -2.23 6.61
N SER A 175 9.75 -3.02 6.12
CA SER A 175 11.14 -2.93 6.58
C SER A 175 11.85 -1.63 6.18
N GLN A 176 11.29 -0.85 5.27
CA GLN A 176 11.84 0.45 4.86
C GLN A 176 11.34 1.62 5.71
N LEU A 177 10.41 1.39 6.64
CA LEU A 177 9.95 2.41 7.59
C LEU A 177 11.01 2.57 8.67
N GLU A 178 11.53 3.78 8.84
CA GLU A 178 12.59 4.09 9.80
C GLU A 178 12.07 4.11 11.23
N ASN A 179 10.82 4.54 11.43
CA ASN A 179 10.20 4.64 12.75
C ASN A 179 9.39 3.39 13.15
N LEU A 180 9.55 2.27 12.42
CA LEU A 180 9.00 0.99 12.82
C LEU A 180 9.85 0.41 13.97
N THR A 181 9.34 0.55 15.19
CA THR A 181 10.03 0.07 16.40
C THR A 181 9.84 -1.44 16.62
N GLU A 182 10.73 -2.04 17.42
CA GLU A 182 10.60 -3.45 17.83
C GLU A 182 9.26 -3.72 18.51
N GLU A 183 8.79 -2.80 19.34
CA GLU A 183 7.52 -2.95 20.06
C GLU A 183 6.34 -3.03 19.08
N MET A 184 6.28 -2.13 18.09
CA MET A 184 5.25 -2.15 17.05
C MET A 184 5.35 -3.42 16.20
N TYR A 185 6.58 -3.85 15.89
CA TYR A 185 6.80 -5.07 15.14
C TYR A 185 6.22 -6.30 15.86
N VAL A 186 6.57 -6.47 17.14
CA VAL A 186 6.15 -7.63 17.94
C VAL A 186 4.66 -7.61 18.26
N LYS A 187 4.09 -6.42 18.53
CA LYS A 187 2.69 -6.29 18.96
C LYS A 187 1.69 -6.24 17.80
N GLU A 188 2.08 -5.71 16.64
CA GLU A 188 1.13 -5.41 15.56
C GLU A 188 1.50 -6.11 14.25
N VAL A 189 2.71 -5.90 13.76
CA VAL A 189 3.14 -6.37 12.43
C VAL A 189 3.24 -7.89 12.38
N LEU A 190 4.00 -8.48 13.29
CA LEU A 190 4.26 -9.92 13.31
C LEU A 190 2.96 -10.72 13.53
N PRO A 191 2.09 -10.40 14.50
CA PRO A 191 0.80 -11.09 14.65
C PRO A 191 -0.06 -11.01 13.38
N SER A 192 -0.13 -9.84 12.74
CA SER A 192 -0.90 -9.64 11.52
C SER A 192 -0.38 -10.49 10.35
N ILE A 193 0.95 -10.58 10.18
CA ILE A 193 1.57 -11.43 9.16
C ILE A 193 1.30 -12.91 9.47
N LEU A 194 1.52 -13.34 10.71
CA LEU A 194 1.31 -14.72 11.13
C LEU A 194 -0.16 -15.16 10.96
N GLU A 195 -1.11 -14.29 11.26
CA GLU A 195 -2.53 -14.55 11.02
C GLU A 195 -2.78 -14.88 9.54
N GLN A 196 -2.21 -14.11 8.61
CA GLN A 196 -2.33 -14.40 7.19
C GLN A 196 -1.70 -15.75 6.82
N VAL A 197 -0.53 -16.09 7.35
CA VAL A 197 0.15 -17.38 7.09
C VAL A 197 -0.66 -18.57 7.59
N VAL A 198 -1.19 -18.50 8.82
CA VAL A 198 -2.00 -19.56 9.43
C VAL A 198 -3.34 -19.71 8.72
N SER A 199 -3.97 -18.59 8.34
CA SER A 199 -5.27 -18.59 7.67
C SER A 199 -5.24 -19.15 6.24
N CYS A 200 -4.10 -19.09 5.54
CA CYS A 200 -4.02 -19.53 4.14
C CYS A 200 -4.31 -21.01 3.93
N ARG A 201 -3.99 -21.89 4.90
CA ARG A 201 -4.13 -23.37 4.81
C ARG A 201 -3.67 -23.99 3.48
N ASP A 202 -2.77 -23.32 2.76
CA ASP A 202 -2.29 -23.70 1.43
C ASP A 202 -0.81 -24.04 1.53
N HIS A 203 -0.44 -25.25 1.12
CA HIS A 203 0.93 -25.73 1.17
C HIS A 203 1.87 -24.85 0.36
N ILE A 204 1.45 -24.23 -0.75
CA ILE A 204 2.32 -23.30 -1.49
C ILE A 204 2.52 -21.98 -0.73
N SER A 205 1.47 -21.46 -0.09
CA SER A 205 1.55 -20.25 0.74
C SER A 205 2.27 -20.47 2.07
N GLN A 206 2.25 -21.69 2.61
CA GLN A 206 2.88 -22.07 3.88
C GLN A 206 4.31 -22.60 3.71
N VAL A 207 4.60 -23.32 2.61
CA VAL A 207 5.92 -23.87 2.27
C VAL A 207 6.73 -22.93 1.39
N SER A 208 6.18 -21.79 0.99
CA SER A 208 7.04 -20.71 0.52
C SER A 208 7.84 -20.18 1.71
N GLU A 209 8.99 -20.81 1.92
CA GLU A 209 10.12 -20.33 2.71
C GLU A 209 10.31 -18.82 2.55
N ILE A 210 9.94 -18.23 1.41
CA ILE A 210 9.86 -16.79 1.17
C ILE A 210 9.20 -15.95 2.26
N PHE A 211 8.11 -16.37 2.90
CA PHE A 211 7.55 -15.54 3.98
C PHE A 211 8.51 -15.42 5.16
N VAL A 212 9.14 -16.54 5.51
CA VAL A 212 10.12 -16.63 6.58
C VAL A 212 11.45 -16.03 6.14
N THR A 213 11.94 -16.33 4.94
CA THR A 213 13.20 -15.82 4.37
C THR A 213 13.14 -14.32 4.07
N TYR A 214 12.02 -13.76 3.59
CA TYR A 214 11.89 -12.30 3.45
C TYR A 214 11.63 -11.61 4.79
N MET A 215 10.85 -12.18 5.72
CA MET A 215 10.81 -11.64 7.08
C MET A 215 12.20 -11.64 7.73
N PHE A 216 12.94 -12.75 7.63
CA PHE A 216 14.28 -12.89 8.21
C PHE A 216 15.35 -12.08 7.44
N SER A 217 15.23 -11.87 6.13
CA SER A 217 16.23 -11.14 5.34
C SER A 217 15.97 -9.64 5.29
N SER A 218 14.73 -9.18 5.44
CA SER A 218 14.37 -7.77 5.27
C SER A 218 14.08 -7.07 6.60
N LEU A 219 13.46 -7.74 7.58
CA LEU A 219 13.08 -7.09 8.86
C LEU A 219 14.14 -7.24 9.96
N LEU A 220 14.86 -8.36 10.02
CA LEU A 220 15.88 -8.59 11.07
C LEU A 220 17.14 -7.71 11.00
N PRO A 221 17.64 -7.24 9.84
CA PRO A 221 18.82 -6.36 9.83
C PRO A 221 18.55 -4.99 10.48
N ASN A 222 17.31 -4.49 10.40
CA ASN A 222 16.95 -3.16 10.92
C ASN A 222 16.54 -3.19 12.40
N LEU A 223 16.22 -4.37 12.94
CA LEU A 223 15.94 -4.61 14.36
C LEU A 223 17.20 -5.12 15.08
N SER A 224 18.34 -4.47 14.84
CA SER A 224 19.62 -4.87 15.44
C SER A 224 19.57 -4.82 16.98
N PHE A 225 19.83 -5.97 17.60
CA PHE A 225 20.11 -6.16 19.04
C PHE A 225 21.35 -5.40 19.51
#